data_AF-A0A840IEB0-F1
#
_entry.id   AF-A0A840IEB0-F1
#
_cell.length_a   1.000
_cell.length_b   1.000
_cell.length_c   1.000
_cell.angle_alpha   90.00
_cell.angle_beta   90.00
_cell.angle_gamma   90.00
#
_symmetry.space_group_name_H-M   'P 1'
#
loop_
_entity.id
_entity.type
_entity.pdbx_description
1 polymer ?
#
loop_
_entity_poly.entity_id
_entity_poly.type
_entity_poly.pdbx_seq_one_letter_code
_entity_poly.pdbx_strand_id
1 'polypeptide(L)'
;MAPRVPLPGFVRQLGTDPLGLGRSARSRRSERLAPRTRTADRVVQSICPYCAVGCGQRVYVKDEKVVQIEGDPDSPISRGRLCPKGAASEAYVNSPLREYQVRYRRPHGTEWESLDLDTAMEMIADRVLRTRAETWEDQNSRGEPLRRTLGIAALGGATLDSEENYLLKKLFTALGAVSIENQARI
;
A
#
# COMPACT_ATOMS: atom_id res chain seq x y z
N MET A 1 -28.32 -35.63 -52.17
CA MET A 1 -27.49 -35.09 -51.06
C MET A 1 -26.07 -35.61 -51.28
N ALA A 2 -25.23 -34.88 -52.01
CA ALA A 2 -23.92 -35.38 -52.44
C ALA A 2 -22.96 -35.48 -51.24
N PRO A 3 -22.10 -36.52 -51.17
CA PRO A 3 -21.15 -36.68 -50.09
C PRO A 3 -20.10 -35.56 -50.18
N ARG A 4 -19.99 -34.75 -49.11
CA ARG A 4 -18.90 -33.77 -48.99
C ARG A 4 -17.58 -34.55 -48.91
N VAL A 5 -16.85 -34.60 -50.01
CA VAL A 5 -15.48 -35.12 -50.05
C VAL A 5 -14.65 -34.31 -49.04
N PRO A 6 -13.99 -34.95 -48.06
CA PRO A 6 -13.16 -34.22 -47.11
C PRO A 6 -12.01 -33.58 -47.88
N LEU A 7 -11.96 -32.24 -47.90
CA LEU A 7 -10.85 -31.50 -48.50
C LEU A 7 -9.50 -32.00 -47.94
N PRO A 8 -8.46 -32.15 -48.79
CA PRO A 8 -7.13 -32.54 -48.35
C PRO A 8 -6.65 -31.65 -47.18
N GLY A 9 -5.93 -32.20 -46.21
CA GLY A 9 -5.51 -31.49 -45.00
C GLY A 9 -4.80 -30.15 -45.26
N PHE A 10 -4.02 -30.09 -46.34
CA PHE A 10 -3.36 -28.87 -46.86
C PHE A 10 -4.36 -27.76 -47.26
N VAL A 11 -5.48 -28.11 -47.89
CA VAL A 11 -6.51 -27.14 -48.32
C VAL A 11 -7.28 -26.59 -47.12
N ARG A 12 -7.41 -27.36 -46.03
CA ARG A 12 -7.99 -26.86 -44.76
C ARG A 12 -7.08 -25.86 -44.03
N GLN A 13 -5.77 -25.94 -44.20
CA GLN A 13 -4.81 -24.98 -43.63
C GLN A 13 -4.90 -23.60 -44.30
N LEU A 14 -5.10 -23.56 -45.63
CA LEU A 14 -5.15 -22.31 -46.40
C LEU A 14 -6.36 -21.42 -46.12
N GLY A 15 -7.44 -21.93 -45.51
CA GLY A 15 -8.67 -21.16 -45.29
C GLY A 15 -8.70 -20.27 -44.04
N THR A 16 -8.00 -20.67 -42.97
CA THR A 16 -8.09 -19.99 -41.65
C THR A 16 -6.80 -19.98 -40.82
N ASP A 17 -5.74 -20.68 -41.25
CA ASP A 17 -4.50 -20.83 -40.48
C ASP A 17 -3.28 -20.92 -41.42
N PRO A 18 -2.87 -19.81 -42.05
CA PRO A 18 -1.84 -19.77 -43.09
C PRO A 18 -0.45 -20.22 -42.64
N LEU A 19 -0.20 -20.28 -41.32
CA LEU A 19 1.06 -20.81 -40.76
C LEU A 19 0.93 -22.28 -40.33
N GLY A 20 -0.28 -22.84 -40.27
CA GLY A 20 -0.53 -24.22 -39.86
C GLY A 20 -0.22 -24.52 -38.38
N LEU A 21 -0.07 -23.48 -37.57
CA LEU A 21 0.36 -23.55 -36.16
C LEU A 21 -0.79 -23.23 -35.18
N GLY A 22 -1.93 -22.74 -35.66
CA GLY A 22 -2.92 -22.04 -34.83
C GLY A 22 -3.75 -22.93 -33.92
N ARG A 23 -4.28 -24.05 -34.42
CA ARG A 23 -5.14 -24.97 -33.62
C ARG A 23 -4.39 -26.17 -33.05
N SER A 24 -3.42 -26.72 -33.77
CA SER A 24 -2.61 -27.87 -33.30
C SER A 24 -1.66 -27.49 -32.14
N ALA A 25 -1.17 -26.24 -32.10
CA ALA A 25 -0.32 -25.76 -31.01
C ALA A 25 -1.10 -25.24 -29.78
N ARG A 26 -2.45 -25.20 -29.85
CA ARG A 26 -3.30 -24.78 -28.72
C ARG A 26 -3.92 -26.00 -28.06
N SER A 27 -3.55 -26.21 -26.80
CA SER A 27 -4.26 -27.18 -25.96
C SER A 27 -5.61 -26.61 -25.51
N ARG A 28 -6.56 -27.47 -25.13
CA ARG A 28 -7.81 -27.04 -24.45
C ARG A 28 -7.54 -26.17 -23.22
N ARG A 29 -6.39 -26.36 -22.55
CA ARG A 29 -5.95 -25.51 -21.44
C ARG A 29 -5.60 -24.11 -21.94
N SER A 30 -4.76 -24.00 -22.97
CA SER A 30 -4.36 -22.73 -23.56
C SER A 30 -5.55 -21.92 -24.06
N GLU A 31 -6.55 -22.57 -24.65
CA GLU A 31 -7.80 -21.93 -25.10
C GLU A 31 -8.65 -21.34 -23.96
N ARG A 32 -8.50 -21.85 -22.73
CA ARG A 32 -9.25 -21.41 -21.55
C ARG A 32 -8.47 -20.46 -20.66
N LEU A 33 -7.19 -20.20 -20.96
CA LEU A 33 -6.39 -19.25 -20.20
C LEU A 33 -6.97 -17.84 -20.39
N ALA A 34 -7.08 -17.13 -19.27
CA ALA A 34 -7.48 -15.74 -19.26
C ALA A 34 -6.59 -14.97 -18.27
N PRO A 35 -6.47 -13.65 -18.41
CA PRO A 35 -5.75 -12.83 -17.45
C PRO A 35 -6.34 -13.00 -16.05
N ARG A 36 -5.48 -13.02 -15.03
CA ARG A 36 -5.88 -13.10 -13.61
C ARG A 36 -6.72 -11.89 -13.19
N THR A 37 -6.56 -10.77 -13.89
CA THR A 37 -7.29 -9.52 -13.71
C THR A 37 -8.71 -9.54 -14.28
N ARG A 38 -9.06 -10.51 -15.13
CA ARG A 38 -10.39 -10.58 -15.79
C ARG A 38 -11.54 -10.67 -14.78
N THR A 39 -11.29 -11.21 -13.60
CA THR A 39 -12.30 -11.41 -12.55
C THR A 39 -12.40 -10.26 -11.57
N ALA A 40 -11.66 -9.17 -11.77
CA ALA A 40 -11.75 -8.00 -10.90
C ALA A 40 -13.07 -7.26 -11.12
N ASP A 41 -13.70 -6.83 -10.04
CA ASP A 41 -14.96 -6.07 -10.07
C ASP A 41 -14.70 -4.60 -10.42
N ARG A 42 -13.53 -4.08 -10.01
CA ARG A 42 -13.07 -2.73 -10.32
C ARG A 42 -11.55 -2.64 -10.38
N VAL A 43 -11.09 -1.56 -11.02
CA VAL A 43 -9.68 -1.17 -11.07
C VAL A 43 -9.57 0.25 -10.52
N VAL A 44 -8.67 0.46 -9.57
CA VAL A 44 -8.42 1.76 -8.94
C VAL A 44 -7.00 2.20 -9.27
N GLN A 45 -6.82 3.47 -9.61
CA GLN A 45 -5.50 4.05 -9.81
C GLN A 45 -4.87 4.42 -8.45
N SER A 46 -3.58 4.15 -8.30
CA SER A 46 -2.82 4.46 -7.10
C SER A 46 -1.37 4.82 -7.46
N ILE A 47 -0.58 5.20 -6.47
CA ILE A 47 0.85 5.50 -6.60
C ILE A 47 1.66 4.48 -5.79
N CYS A 48 2.78 4.04 -6.37
CA CYS A 48 3.72 3.14 -5.72
C CYS A 48 4.26 3.73 -4.40
N PRO A 49 4.13 3.04 -3.26
CA PRO A 49 4.45 3.59 -1.93
C PRO A 49 5.94 3.48 -1.54
N TYR A 50 6.83 3.15 -2.49
CA TYR A 50 8.22 2.81 -2.16
C TYR A 50 9.21 3.98 -2.23
N CYS A 51 9.51 4.46 -3.44
CA CYS A 51 10.50 5.51 -3.63
C CYS A 51 9.88 6.72 -4.33
N ALA A 52 10.60 7.84 -4.31
CA ALA A 52 10.14 9.13 -4.82
C ALA A 52 10.00 9.21 -6.36
N VAL A 53 10.15 8.12 -7.10
CA VAL A 53 9.85 8.11 -8.55
C VAL A 53 8.37 8.35 -8.80
N GLY A 54 7.48 7.85 -7.92
CA GLY A 54 6.03 8.07 -8.07
C GLY A 54 5.40 7.30 -9.24
N CYS A 55 5.81 6.04 -9.45
CA CYS A 55 5.22 5.21 -10.49
C CYS A 55 3.70 5.01 -10.25
N GLY A 56 2.87 5.31 -11.26
CA GLY A 56 1.44 4.98 -11.23
C GLY A 56 1.19 3.47 -11.26
N GLN A 57 0.14 3.04 -10.54
CA GLN A 57 -0.28 1.65 -10.39
C GLN A 57 -1.78 1.51 -10.67
N ARG A 58 -2.17 0.36 -11.22
CA ARG A 58 -3.55 -0.12 -11.31
C ARG A 58 -3.77 -1.24 -10.31
N VAL A 59 -4.65 -1.01 -9.35
CA VAL A 59 -5.03 -1.93 -8.29
C VAL A 59 -6.33 -2.62 -8.68
N TYR A 60 -6.27 -3.92 -8.91
CA TYR A 60 -7.43 -4.73 -9.28
C TYR A 60 -8.06 -5.30 -8.00
N VAL A 61 -9.36 -5.05 -7.83
CA VAL A 61 -10.10 -5.42 -6.62
C VAL A 61 -11.21 -6.40 -6.96
N LYS A 62 -11.38 -7.41 -6.11
CA LYS A 62 -12.49 -8.36 -6.17
C LYS A 62 -12.97 -8.66 -4.75
N ASP A 63 -14.28 -8.66 -4.51
CA ASP A 63 -14.86 -8.96 -3.19
C ASP A 63 -14.22 -8.11 -2.07
N GLU A 64 -13.99 -6.82 -2.36
CA GLU A 64 -13.28 -5.85 -1.49
C GLU A 64 -11.84 -6.23 -1.10
N LYS A 65 -11.20 -7.13 -1.86
CA LYS A 65 -9.79 -7.52 -1.67
C LYS A 65 -8.96 -7.19 -2.89
N VAL A 66 -7.73 -6.74 -2.65
CA VAL A 66 -6.74 -6.56 -3.72
C VAL A 66 -6.34 -7.94 -4.23
N VAL A 67 -6.54 -8.19 -5.52
CA VAL A 67 -6.20 -9.49 -6.15
C VAL A 67 -5.02 -9.39 -7.11
N GLN A 68 -4.66 -8.18 -7.54
CA GLN A 68 -3.51 -7.92 -8.39
C GLN A 68 -3.15 -6.43 -8.34
N ILE A 69 -1.86 -6.11 -8.50
CA ILE A 69 -1.37 -4.75 -8.74
C ILE A 69 -0.42 -4.77 -9.95
N GLU A 70 -0.67 -3.88 -10.92
CA GLU A 70 0.18 -3.72 -12.09
C GLU A 70 0.55 -2.24 -12.28
N GLY A 71 1.50 -1.95 -13.17
CA GLY A 71 1.84 -0.57 -13.50
C GLY A 71 0.74 0.08 -14.32
N ASP A 72 0.47 1.36 -14.09
CA ASP A 72 -0.49 2.11 -14.88
C ASP A 72 0.12 2.56 -16.23
N PRO A 73 -0.38 2.09 -17.39
CA PRO A 73 0.10 2.53 -18.70
C PRO A 73 -0.04 4.03 -18.93
N ASP A 74 -1.02 4.67 -18.28
CA ASP A 74 -1.31 6.10 -18.43
C ASP A 74 -0.39 6.99 -17.58
N SER A 75 0.42 6.38 -16.70
CA SER A 75 1.41 7.09 -15.89
C SER A 75 2.43 7.80 -16.79
N PRO A 76 2.56 9.14 -16.71
CA PRO A 76 3.53 9.88 -17.52
C PRO A 76 4.98 9.55 -17.13
N ILE A 77 5.18 9.07 -15.90
CA ILE A 77 6.49 8.73 -15.34
C ILE A 77 6.93 7.31 -15.73
N SER A 78 6.05 6.33 -15.49
CA SER A 78 6.42 4.91 -15.55
C SER A 78 5.86 4.16 -16.77
N ARG A 79 4.82 4.68 -17.43
CA ARG A 79 4.19 4.09 -18.64
C ARG A 79 3.93 2.58 -18.51
N GLY A 80 3.35 2.18 -17.38
CA GLY A 80 3.00 0.77 -17.08
C GLY A 80 4.13 -0.08 -16.50
N ARG A 81 5.34 0.45 -16.32
CA ARG A 81 6.48 -0.31 -15.83
C ARG A 81 6.63 -0.19 -14.31
N LEU A 82 6.93 -1.31 -13.66
CA LEU A 82 7.27 -1.34 -12.24
C LEU A 82 8.60 -2.07 -12.03
N CYS A 83 9.41 -1.55 -11.11
CA CYS A 83 10.59 -2.26 -10.61
C CYS A 83 10.13 -3.44 -9.69
N PRO A 84 11.01 -4.36 -9.26
CA PRO A 84 10.59 -5.53 -8.48
C PRO A 84 9.87 -5.17 -7.17
N LYS A 85 10.19 -4.03 -6.54
CA LYS A 85 9.47 -3.54 -5.35
C LYS A 85 8.01 -3.23 -5.69
N GLY A 86 7.77 -2.38 -6.69
CA GLY A 86 6.41 -1.98 -7.10
C GLY A 86 5.59 -3.15 -7.66
N ALA A 87 6.23 -4.06 -8.41
CA ALA A 87 5.57 -5.25 -8.94
C ALA A 87 5.15 -6.24 -7.84
N ALA A 88 5.82 -6.20 -6.68
CA ALA A 88 5.50 -7.03 -5.52
C ALA A 88 4.57 -6.33 -4.49
N SER A 89 4.03 -5.15 -4.80
CA SER A 89 3.17 -4.40 -3.88
C SER A 89 1.91 -5.17 -3.45
N GLU A 90 1.38 -6.06 -4.29
CA GLU A 90 0.22 -6.90 -3.92
C GLU A 90 0.56 -7.82 -2.75
N ALA A 91 1.72 -8.49 -2.78
CA ALA A 91 2.18 -9.36 -1.71
C ALA A 91 2.46 -8.60 -0.41
N TYR A 92 2.82 -7.32 -0.51
CA TYR A 92 2.96 -6.45 0.67
C TYR A 92 1.60 -6.18 1.33
N VAL A 93 0.58 -5.81 0.55
CA VAL A 93 -0.78 -5.52 1.05
C VAL A 93 -1.44 -6.75 1.66
N ASN A 94 -1.27 -7.92 1.02
CA ASN A 94 -1.86 -9.20 1.40
C ASN A 94 -0.95 -10.08 2.28
N SER A 95 0.15 -9.51 2.81
CA SER A 95 1.10 -10.26 3.60
C SER A 95 0.43 -10.90 4.83
N PRO A 96 0.66 -12.20 5.11
CA PRO A 96 0.15 -12.85 6.32
C PRO A 96 0.80 -12.30 7.60
N LEU A 97 1.88 -11.51 7.47
CA LEU A 97 2.57 -10.85 8.58
C LEU A 97 1.96 -9.49 8.93
N ARG A 98 0.95 -9.02 8.19
CA ARG A 98 0.28 -7.76 8.50
C ARG A 98 -0.45 -7.88 9.83
N GLU A 99 -0.14 -6.97 10.75
CA GLU A 99 -0.81 -6.90 12.05
C GLU A 99 -2.14 -6.13 11.91
N TYR A 100 -3.21 -6.70 12.46
CA TYR A 100 -4.55 -6.14 12.44
C TYR A 100 -5.10 -5.90 13.85
N GLN A 101 -4.37 -6.31 14.88
CA GLN A 101 -4.73 -6.15 16.28
C GLN A 101 -3.78 -5.18 16.96
N VAL A 102 -4.30 -4.40 17.90
CA VAL A 102 -3.43 -3.60 18.76
C VAL A 102 -2.64 -4.54 19.66
N ARG A 103 -1.32 -4.36 19.66
CA ARG A 103 -0.39 -5.07 20.55
C ARG A 103 0.07 -4.14 21.66
N TYR A 104 -0.14 -4.57 22.89
CA TYR A 104 0.28 -3.85 24.09
C TYR A 104 1.31 -4.67 24.86
N ARG A 105 2.36 -4.01 25.35
CA ARG A 105 3.37 -4.59 26.21
C ARG A 105 3.40 -3.82 27.52
N ARG A 106 3.14 -4.50 28.63
CA ARG A 106 3.14 -3.88 29.96
C ARG A 106 4.55 -3.40 30.35
N PRO A 107 4.65 -2.36 31.19
CA PRO A 107 5.92 -2.01 31.84
C PRO A 107 6.55 -3.23 32.48
N HIS A 108 7.85 -3.44 32.24
CA HIS A 108 8.62 -4.60 32.68
C HIS A 108 8.16 -5.98 32.14
N GLY A 109 7.17 -6.04 31.25
CA GLY A 109 6.74 -7.28 30.61
C GLY A 109 7.67 -7.73 29.48
N THR A 110 7.68 -9.03 29.18
CA THR A 110 8.39 -9.60 28.02
C THR A 110 7.47 -9.97 26.86
N GLU A 111 6.20 -10.22 27.16
CA GLU A 111 5.21 -10.71 26.19
C GLU A 111 4.32 -9.59 25.65
N TRP A 112 3.78 -9.83 24.45
CA TRP A 112 2.76 -8.99 23.83
C TRP A 112 1.36 -9.50 24.18
N GLU A 113 0.46 -8.55 24.38
CA GLU A 113 -0.96 -8.79 24.63
C GLU A 113 -1.80 -8.08 23.58
N SER A 114 -2.99 -8.63 23.30
CA SER A 114 -3.95 -7.95 22.44
C SER A 114 -4.76 -6.96 23.27
N LEU A 115 -4.99 -5.77 22.72
CA LEU A 115 -5.85 -4.76 23.35
C LEU A 115 -6.95 -4.33 22.37
N ASP A 116 -8.07 -3.89 22.92
CA ASP A 116 -9.08 -3.17 22.17
C ASP A 116 -8.55 -1.81 21.70
N LEU A 117 -8.98 -1.35 20.53
CA LEU A 117 -8.49 -0.12 19.93
C LEU A 117 -8.87 1.11 20.76
N ASP A 118 -10.11 1.20 21.22
CA ASP A 118 -10.59 2.36 21.98
C ASP A 118 -9.86 2.45 23.33
N THR A 119 -9.72 1.30 24.00
CA THR A 119 -8.91 1.19 25.24
C THR A 119 -7.47 1.65 25.01
N ALA A 120 -6.84 1.25 23.89
CA ALA A 120 -5.48 1.66 23.56
C ALA A 120 -5.39 3.18 23.35
N MET A 121 -6.36 3.75 22.63
CA MET A 121 -6.39 5.18 22.32
C MET A 121 -6.60 6.03 23.57
N GLU A 122 -7.48 5.64 24.50
CA GLU A 122 -7.64 6.30 25.81
C GLU A 122 -6.32 6.28 26.60
N MET A 123 -5.69 5.10 26.69
CA MET A 123 -4.42 4.95 27.40
C MET A 123 -3.28 5.76 26.76
N ILE A 124 -3.29 5.98 25.45
CA ILE A 124 -2.32 6.86 24.76
C ILE A 124 -2.63 8.32 25.09
N ALA A 125 -3.89 8.73 24.98
CA ALA A 125 -4.32 10.10 25.27
C ALA A 125 -3.97 10.52 26.70
N ASP A 126 -4.30 9.69 27.69
CA ASP A 126 -3.99 9.95 29.10
C ASP A 126 -2.49 10.16 29.35
N ARG A 127 -1.66 9.31 28.75
CA ARG A 127 -0.20 9.41 28.88
C ARG A 127 0.33 10.67 28.20
N VAL A 128 -0.16 10.99 27.00
CA VAL A 128 0.23 12.21 26.28
C VAL A 128 -0.14 13.46 27.09
N LEU A 129 -1.37 13.52 27.62
CA LEU A 129 -1.84 14.65 28.42
C LEU A 129 -1.04 14.80 29.71
N ARG A 130 -0.83 13.69 30.43
CA ARG A 130 -0.03 13.67 31.66
C ARG A 130 1.41 14.13 31.40
N THR A 131 2.10 13.53 30.43
CA THR A 131 3.48 13.89 30.09
C THR A 131 3.58 15.35 29.65
N ARG A 132 2.63 15.84 28.84
CA ARG A 132 2.59 17.25 28.46
C ARG A 132 2.47 18.15 29.67
N ALA A 133 1.59 17.85 30.62
CA ALA A 133 1.40 18.64 31.83
C ALA A 133 2.66 18.64 32.73
N GLU A 134 3.30 17.48 32.89
CA GLU A 134 4.51 17.31 33.72
C GLU A 134 5.75 17.99 33.13
N THR A 135 5.80 18.18 31.81
CA THR A 135 7.00 18.66 31.09
C THR A 135 6.77 19.96 30.31
N TRP A 136 5.72 20.70 30.64
CA TRP A 136 5.41 21.97 30.00
C TRP A 136 6.35 23.08 30.48
N GLU A 137 6.89 23.83 29.53
CA GLU A 137 7.70 25.02 29.75
C GLU A 137 6.94 26.24 29.23
N ASP A 138 6.41 27.08 30.13
CA ASP A 138 5.73 28.31 29.74
C ASP A 138 6.74 29.37 29.28
N GLN A 139 7.84 29.51 30.02
CA GLN A 139 8.91 30.49 29.80
C GLN A 139 10.29 29.87 30.02
N ASN A 140 11.33 30.50 29.47
CA ASN A 140 12.72 30.12 29.73
C ASN A 140 13.29 30.80 31.00
N SER A 141 14.57 30.55 31.29
CA SER A 141 15.27 31.14 32.45
C SER A 141 15.39 32.67 32.44
N ARG A 142 15.11 33.32 31.29
CA ARG A 142 15.09 34.77 31.12
C ARG A 142 13.68 35.37 31.16
N GLY A 143 12.65 34.55 31.37
CA GLY A 143 11.24 34.99 31.37
C GLY A 143 10.63 35.16 29.97
N GLU A 144 11.32 34.72 28.92
CA GLU A 144 10.77 34.78 27.55
C GLU A 144 9.81 33.61 27.31
N PRO A 145 8.66 33.83 26.65
CA PRO A 145 7.68 32.77 26.41
C PRO A 145 8.24 31.66 25.51
N LEU A 146 8.10 30.42 25.95
CA LEU A 146 8.44 29.20 25.20
C LEU A 146 7.19 28.46 24.71
N ARG A 147 6.26 28.17 25.63
CA ARG A 147 5.03 27.39 25.37
C ARG A 147 5.29 26.07 24.65
N ARG A 148 6.13 25.23 25.23
CA ARG A 148 6.56 23.96 24.64
C ARG A 148 6.62 22.82 25.64
N THR A 149 6.84 21.61 25.15
CA THR A 149 7.23 20.44 25.94
C THR A 149 8.46 19.78 25.29
N LEU A 150 9.41 19.37 26.13
CA LEU A 150 10.54 18.51 25.74
C LEU A 150 10.32 17.03 26.10
N GLY A 151 9.20 16.70 26.74
CA GLY A 151 8.85 15.34 27.17
C GLY A 151 8.26 14.46 26.06
N ILE A 152 7.98 15.04 24.89
CA ILE A 152 7.37 14.34 23.76
C ILE A 152 8.21 14.59 22.51
N ALA A 153 8.58 13.50 21.82
CA ALA A 153 9.20 13.52 20.51
C ALA A 153 8.39 12.68 19.53
N ALA A 154 8.38 13.08 18.26
CA ALA A 154 7.70 12.39 17.17
C ALA A 154 8.69 12.02 16.07
N LEU A 155 8.66 10.75 15.67
CA LEU A 155 9.37 10.19 14.52
C LEU A 155 8.35 9.53 13.59
N GLY A 156 8.26 9.98 12.36
CA GLY A 156 7.30 9.47 11.39
C GLY A 156 7.28 10.37 10.18
N GLY A 157 6.75 9.93 9.05
CA GLY A 157 6.80 10.82 7.90
C GLY A 157 6.63 10.19 6.55
N ALA A 158 7.73 10.14 5.80
CA ALA A 158 7.76 10.21 4.33
C ALA A 158 6.99 9.11 3.57
N THR A 159 6.47 8.10 4.27
CA THR A 159 5.64 7.02 3.72
C THR A 159 4.15 7.24 3.90
N LEU A 160 3.75 8.25 4.67
CA LEU A 160 2.36 8.65 4.90
C LEU A 160 1.91 9.66 3.85
N ASP A 161 0.60 9.82 3.72
CA ASP A 161 0.03 10.80 2.80
C ASP A 161 0.37 12.22 3.24
N SER A 162 0.31 13.18 2.31
CA SER A 162 0.66 14.58 2.61
C SER A 162 -0.31 15.19 3.63
N GLU A 163 -1.58 14.81 3.53
CA GLU A 163 -2.67 15.22 4.41
C GLU A 163 -2.46 14.67 5.82
N GLU A 164 -2.05 13.40 5.95
CA GLU A 164 -1.73 12.78 7.24
C GLU A 164 -0.51 13.46 7.88
N ASN A 165 0.54 13.70 7.11
CA ASN A 165 1.72 14.45 7.57
C ASN A 165 1.35 15.85 8.05
N TYR A 166 0.44 16.53 7.33
CA TYR A 166 -0.07 17.83 7.73
C TYR A 166 -0.82 17.77 9.06
N LEU A 167 -1.68 16.77 9.27
CA LEU A 167 -2.39 16.55 10.53
C LEU A 167 -1.46 16.21 11.69
N LEU A 168 -0.48 15.33 11.47
CA LEU A 168 0.54 14.99 12.46
C LEU A 168 1.33 16.24 12.87
N LYS A 169 1.74 17.06 11.90
CA LYS A 169 2.47 18.30 12.20
C LYS A 169 1.62 19.24 13.04
N LYS A 170 0.35 19.43 12.70
CA LYS A 170 -0.57 20.27 13.49
C LYS A 170 -0.76 19.73 14.90
N LEU A 171 -0.97 18.42 15.06
CA LEU A 171 -1.19 17.79 16.35
C LEU A 171 0.01 18.02 17.28
N PHE A 172 1.22 17.63 16.85
CA PHE A 172 2.40 17.73 17.71
C PHE A 172 2.82 19.18 17.98
N THR A 173 2.65 20.08 17.02
CA THR A 173 2.88 21.52 17.26
C THR A 173 1.84 22.11 18.22
N ALA A 174 0.56 21.73 18.14
CA ALA A 174 -0.46 22.16 19.09
C ALA A 174 -0.20 21.62 20.50
N LEU A 175 0.37 20.42 20.62
CA LEU A 175 0.83 19.87 21.89
C LEU A 175 2.06 20.62 22.46
N GLY A 176 2.72 21.45 21.66
CA GLY A 176 3.95 22.17 22.02
C GLY A 176 5.22 21.32 21.88
N ALA A 177 5.15 20.16 21.23
CA ALA A 177 6.34 19.36 20.97
C ALA A 177 7.24 20.06 19.94
N VAL A 178 8.56 20.06 20.20
CA VAL A 178 9.56 20.66 19.30
C VAL A 178 10.41 19.62 18.57
N SER A 179 10.60 18.46 19.18
CA SER A 179 11.36 17.34 18.60
C SER A 179 10.48 16.54 17.63
N ILE A 180 10.23 17.09 16.45
CA ILE A 180 9.38 16.49 15.41
C ILE A 180 10.26 16.28 14.17
N GLU A 181 10.64 15.02 13.93
CA GLU A 181 11.62 14.65 12.91
C GLU A 181 11.12 13.50 12.03
N ASN A 182 11.70 13.36 10.85
CA ASN A 182 11.39 12.28 9.91
C ASN A 182 12.63 11.84 9.12
N GLN A 183 12.41 10.96 8.13
CA GLN A 183 13.47 10.42 7.27
C GLN A 183 14.26 11.49 6.51
N ALA A 184 13.72 12.70 6.28
CA ALA A 184 14.40 13.75 5.54
C ALA A 184 15.55 14.43 6.32
N ARG A 185 15.70 14.11 7.61
CA ARG A 185 16.83 14.60 8.42
C ARG A 185 18.17 13.93 8.05
N ILE A 186 18.13 12.72 7.49
CA ILE A 186 19.29 11.93 7.07
C ILE A 186 19.47 12.06 5.56
#